data_AF-A0A8H7NLQ6-F1
#
_entry.id   AF-A0A8H7NLQ6-F1
#
_cell.length_a   1.000
_cell.length_b   1.000
_cell.length_c   1.000
_cell.angle_alpha   90.00
_cell.angle_beta   90.00
_cell.angle_gamma   90.00
#
_symmetry.space_group_name_H-M   'P 1'
#
loop_
_entity.id
_entity.type
_entity.pdbx_description
1 polymer ?
#
loop_
_entity_poly.entity_id
_entity_poly.type
_entity_poly.pdbx_seq_one_letter_code
_entity_poly.pdbx_strand_id
1 'polypeptide(L)'
;MRLGIPIESLTGTIGDSMQVARAFQIPLLWMDSLCIIQDDIADWEREASRIGIVYSNAFVTFCSLGSSCHTSFLQPPSPTILIPFQSSLNDKAKGAYVLRYSTLAIGKVNASHILADVSSTRWLQRG
;
A
#
# COMPACT_ATOMS: atom_id res chain seq x y z
N MET A 1 21.99 -12.69 -19.40
CA MET A 1 21.51 -11.29 -19.35
C MET A 1 20.53 -11.16 -18.20
N ARG A 2 20.79 -10.34 -17.18
CA ARG A 2 19.74 -9.97 -16.22
C ARG A 2 18.96 -8.83 -16.83
N LEU A 3 17.79 -9.12 -17.42
CA LEU A 3 16.82 -8.08 -17.74
C LEU A 3 16.37 -7.47 -16.41
N GLY A 4 16.69 -6.20 -16.20
CA GLY A 4 16.17 -5.42 -15.09
C GLY A 4 14.78 -4.89 -15.41
N ILE A 5 13.97 -4.68 -14.37
CA ILE A 5 12.70 -3.95 -14.50
C ILE A 5 13.01 -2.45 -14.42
N PRO A 6 12.57 -1.62 -15.39
CA PRO A 6 12.77 -0.18 -15.35
C PRO A 6 12.13 0.44 -14.09
N ILE A 7 12.85 1.31 -13.38
CA ILE A 7 12.35 1.89 -12.13
C ILE A 7 11.07 2.73 -12.36
N GLU A 8 10.97 3.37 -13.53
CA GLU A 8 9.82 4.15 -13.98
C GLU A 8 8.53 3.33 -14.06
N SER A 9 8.65 1.99 -14.23
CA SER A 9 7.51 1.08 -14.39
C SER A 9 7.00 0.53 -13.06
N LEU A 10 7.71 0.79 -11.96
CA LEU A 10 7.35 0.29 -10.65
C LEU A 10 6.26 1.15 -10.00
N THR A 11 5.40 0.52 -9.21
CA THR A 11 4.42 1.24 -8.39
C THR A 11 5.13 1.99 -7.26
N GLY A 12 4.49 3.04 -6.72
CA GLY A 12 5.06 3.85 -5.65
C GLY A 12 5.48 3.01 -4.43
N THR A 13 4.65 2.05 -4.01
CA THR A 13 4.98 1.16 -2.90
C THR A 13 6.18 0.26 -3.20
N ILE A 14 6.32 -0.24 -4.43
CA ILE A 14 7.47 -1.09 -4.79
C ILE A 14 8.76 -0.27 -4.80
N GLY A 15 8.74 0.91 -5.45
CA GLY A 15 9.89 1.79 -5.53
C GLY A 15 10.37 2.24 -4.15
N ASP A 16 9.43 2.59 -3.27
CA ASP A 16 9.73 2.97 -1.88
C ASP A 16 10.30 1.80 -1.07
N SER A 17 9.74 0.59 -1.22
CA SER A 17 10.25 -0.60 -0.54
C SER A 17 11.69 -0.92 -0.97
N MET A 18 12.03 -0.71 -2.25
CA MET A 18 13.41 -0.82 -2.73
C MET A 18 14.33 0.25 -2.14
N GLN A 19 13.86 1.50 -2.01
CA GLN A 19 14.62 2.56 -1.33
C GLN A 19 14.91 2.20 0.13
N VAL A 20 13.90 1.72 0.86
CA VAL A 20 14.04 1.27 2.24
C VAL A 20 15.05 0.12 2.32
N ALA A 21 14.89 -0.94 1.53
CA ALA A 21 15.82 -2.08 1.54
C ALA A 21 17.27 -1.65 1.27
N ARG A 22 17.49 -0.74 0.30
CA ARG A 22 18.82 -0.18 0.02
C ARG A 22 19.38 0.64 1.18
N ALA A 23 18.57 1.45 1.84
CA ALA A 23 18.98 2.22 3.01
C ALA A 23 19.42 1.31 4.18
N PHE A 24 18.76 0.16 4.35
CA PHE A 24 19.14 -0.87 5.32
C PHE A 24 20.24 -1.83 4.83
N GLN A 25 20.79 -1.62 3.63
CA GLN A 25 21.79 -2.50 3.01
C GLN A 25 21.32 -3.96 2.85
N ILE A 26 20.01 -4.17 2.69
CA ILE A 26 19.40 -5.48 2.46
C ILE A 26 19.39 -5.74 0.94
N PRO A 27 20.10 -6.77 0.45
CA PRO A 27 20.27 -7.00 -0.99
C PRO A 27 19.06 -7.70 -1.64
N LEU A 28 18.21 -8.32 -0.83
CA LEU A 28 17.09 -9.14 -1.29
C LEU A 28 15.80 -8.61 -0.71
N LEU A 29 14.80 -8.49 -1.57
CA LEU A 29 13.48 -8.05 -1.20
C LEU A 29 12.48 -9.04 -1.79
N TRP A 30 11.51 -9.45 -0.97
CA TRP A 30 10.45 -10.35 -1.36
C TRP A 30 9.12 -9.59 -1.34
N MET A 31 8.40 -9.64 -2.46
CA MET A 31 7.04 -9.15 -2.62
C MET A 31 6.29 -10.15 -3.49
N ASP A 32 5.09 -10.56 -3.09
CA ASP A 32 4.28 -11.55 -3.81
C ASP A 32 4.06 -11.20 -5.30
N SER A 33 3.84 -9.91 -5.57
CA SER A 33 3.68 -9.34 -6.92
C SER A 33 4.94 -9.40 -7.79
N LEU A 34 6.12 -9.62 -7.21
CA LEU A 34 7.40 -9.70 -7.92
C LEU A 34 8.01 -11.11 -7.90
N CYS A 35 7.79 -11.85 -6.83
CA CYS A 35 8.47 -13.12 -6.56
C CYS A 35 7.63 -14.36 -6.88
N ILE A 36 6.32 -14.20 -7.10
CA ILE A 36 5.43 -15.27 -7.56
C ILE A 36 5.17 -15.06 -9.05
N ILE A 37 5.18 -16.14 -9.83
CA ILE A 37 4.82 -16.07 -11.25
C ILE A 37 3.33 -15.73 -11.34
N GLN A 38 3.03 -14.64 -12.06
CA GLN A 38 1.65 -14.20 -12.24
C GLN A 38 0.94 -15.10 -13.27
N ASP A 39 -0.35 -15.33 -13.05
CA ASP A 39 -1.21 -16.18 -13.91
C ASP A 39 -0.78 -17.65 -14.02
N ASP A 40 0.04 -18.13 -13.07
CA ASP A 40 0.40 -19.54 -12.90
C ASP A 40 -0.14 -20.06 -11.55
N ILE A 41 -1.14 -20.94 -11.61
CA ILE A 41 -1.81 -21.50 -10.42
C ILE A 41 -0.85 -22.41 -9.64
N ALA A 42 -0.08 -23.25 -10.34
CA ALA A 42 0.82 -24.21 -9.69
C ALA A 42 1.99 -23.50 -8.98
N ASP A 43 2.51 -22.44 -9.57
CA ASP A 43 3.49 -21.57 -8.92
C ASP A 43 2.89 -20.86 -7.71
N TRP A 44 1.68 -20.31 -7.85
CA TRP A 44 1.00 -19.64 -6.76
C TRP A 44 0.74 -20.57 -5.57
N GLU A 45 0.19 -21.76 -5.77
CA GLU A 45 -0.07 -22.73 -4.69
C GLU A 45 1.22 -23.08 -3.93
N ARG A 46 2.30 -23.31 -4.70
CA ARG A 46 3.61 -23.64 -4.14
C ARG A 46 4.16 -22.49 -3.29
N GLU A 47 4.17 -21.27 -3.81
CA GLU A 47 4.72 -20.12 -3.08
C GLU A 47 3.79 -19.66 -1.93
N ALA A 48 2.48 -19.75 -2.11
CA ALA A 48 1.49 -19.45 -1.06
C ALA A 48 1.66 -20.36 0.16
N SER A 49 1.94 -21.65 -0.04
CA SER A 49 2.24 -22.58 1.06
C SER A 49 3.49 -22.20 1.87
N ARG A 50 4.41 -21.43 1.27
CA ARG A 50 5.71 -21.05 1.86
C ARG A 50 5.73 -19.63 2.42
N ILE A 51 4.70 -18.82 2.18
CA ILE A 51 4.61 -17.41 2.60
C ILE A 51 4.90 -17.24 4.10
N GLY A 52 4.35 -18.13 4.95
CA GLY A 52 4.58 -18.06 6.39
C GLY A 52 6.05 -18.29 6.78
N ILE A 53 6.74 -19.16 6.05
CA ILE A 53 8.18 -19.42 6.22
C ILE A 53 8.98 -18.19 5.76
N VAL A 54 8.59 -17.57 4.63
CA VAL A 54 9.26 -16.36 4.13
C VAL A 54 9.16 -15.21 5.14
N TYR A 55 7.96 -14.90 5.63
CA TYR A 55 7.78 -13.83 6.61
C TYR A 55 8.46 -14.12 7.95
N SER A 56 8.40 -15.36 8.44
CA SER A 56 9.05 -15.73 9.73
C SER A 56 10.57 -15.71 9.67
N ASN A 57 11.17 -15.90 8.49
CA ASN A 57 12.63 -15.87 8.30
C ASN A 57 13.13 -14.57 7.65
N ALA A 58 12.25 -13.58 7.44
CA ALA A 58 12.65 -12.28 6.94
C ALA A 58 13.47 -11.53 8.00
N PHE A 59 14.55 -10.86 7.58
CA PHE A 59 15.33 -10.00 8.47
C PHE A 59 14.46 -8.89 9.08
N VAL A 60 13.56 -8.34 8.27
CA VAL A 60 12.57 -7.34 8.66
C VAL A 60 11.41 -7.41 7.67
N THR A 61 10.20 -7.18 8.17
CA THR A 61 8.99 -7.04 7.34
C THR A 61 8.45 -5.63 7.51
N PHE A 62 8.23 -4.93 6.39
CA PHE A 62 7.62 -3.60 6.38
C PHE A 62 6.22 -3.69 5.79
N CYS A 63 5.26 -2.97 6.37
CA CYS A 63 3.90 -2.88 5.86
C CYS A 63 3.57 -1.41 5.57
N SER A 64 3.13 -1.13 4.34
CA SER A 64 2.59 0.18 3.98
C SER A 64 1.16 0.32 4.54
N LEU A 65 0.87 1.46 5.15
CA LEU A 65 -0.47 1.84 5.60
C LEU A 65 -1.25 2.63 4.52
N GLY A 66 -0.71 2.71 3.30
CA GLY A 66 -1.33 3.41 2.18
C GLY A 66 -2.57 2.68 1.65
N SER A 67 -3.49 3.45 1.05
CA SER A 67 -4.73 2.91 0.47
C SER A 67 -4.57 2.36 -0.96
N SER A 68 -3.40 2.55 -1.59
CA SER A 68 -3.12 2.10 -2.96
C SER A 68 -1.63 1.81 -3.14
N CYS A 69 -1.30 0.74 -3.86
CA CYS A 69 0.08 0.36 -4.18
C CYS A 69 0.77 1.37 -5.11
N HIS A 70 0.01 2.14 -5.89
CA HIS A 70 0.54 3.19 -6.76
C HIS A 70 0.98 4.44 -6.00
N THR A 71 0.55 4.60 -4.74
CA THR A 71 0.92 5.75 -3.91
C THR A 71 2.23 5.45 -3.17
N SER A 72 3.12 6.44 -3.14
CA SER A 72 4.34 6.41 -2.34
C SER A 72 3.98 6.56 -0.86
N PHE A 73 4.59 5.73 0.00
CA PHE A 73 4.48 5.83 1.46
C PHE A 73 5.65 6.60 2.10
N LEU A 74 6.74 6.84 1.36
CA LEU A 74 7.86 7.68 1.82
C LEU A 74 7.61 9.16 1.56
N GLN A 75 6.74 9.51 0.60
CA GLN A 75 6.39 10.89 0.35
C GLN A 75 5.47 11.44 1.45
N PRO A 76 5.69 12.72 1.87
CA PRO A 76 4.82 13.34 2.85
C PRO A 76 3.37 13.35 2.33
N PRO A 77 2.39 13.11 3.23
CA PRO A 77 0.98 13.13 2.84
C PRO A 77 0.64 14.47 2.21
N SER A 78 -0.31 14.46 1.27
CA SER A 78 -0.81 15.67 0.60
C SER A 78 -1.03 16.81 1.60
N PRO A 79 -0.68 18.06 1.24
CA PRO A 79 -0.80 19.20 2.15
C PRO A 79 -2.22 19.22 2.73
N THR A 80 -2.28 19.11 4.06
CA THR A 80 -3.51 19.11 4.83
C THR A 80 -3.61 20.45 5.53
N ILE A 81 -4.68 21.20 5.26
CA ILE A 81 -4.94 22.49 5.88
C ILE A 81 -5.99 22.28 6.98
N LEU A 82 -5.68 22.72 8.19
CA LEU A 82 -6.61 22.77 9.32
C LEU A 82 -7.24 24.16 9.37
N ILE A 83 -8.56 24.22 9.22
CA ILE A 83 -9.32 25.46 9.37
C ILE A 83 -10.10 25.38 10.68
N PRO A 84 -9.71 26.11 11.74
CA PRO A 84 -10.48 26.14 12.97
C PRO A 84 -11.86 26.76 12.72
N PHE A 85 -12.88 26.21 13.37
CA PHE A 85 -14.26 26.62 13.25
C PHE A 85 -14.88 26.86 14.64
N GLN A 86 -15.56 27.98 14.75
CA GLN A 86 -16.40 28.36 15.88
C GLN A 86 -17.76 28.78 15.33
N SER A 87 -18.83 28.14 15.78
CA SER A 87 -20.18 28.57 15.41
C SER A 87 -20.51 29.91 16.07
N SER A 88 -21.06 30.83 15.29
CA SER A 88 -21.64 32.09 15.79
C SER A 88 -23.04 31.92 16.40
N LEU A 89 -23.67 30.76 16.19
CA LEU A 89 -25.03 30.46 16.65
C LEU A 89 -25.05 29.53 17.88
N ASN A 90 -23.96 28.81 18.13
CA ASN A 90 -23.85 27.89 19.27
C ASN A 90 -22.41 27.83 19.80
N ASP A 91 -22.17 28.44 20.97
CA ASP A 91 -20.84 28.49 21.59
C ASP A 91 -20.23 27.11 21.90
N LYS A 92 -21.08 26.08 22.08
CA LYS A 92 -20.61 24.71 22.32
C LYS A 92 -20.15 24.01 21.04
N ALA A 93 -20.54 24.51 19.87
CA ALA A 93 -20.14 23.93 18.58
C ALA A 93 -18.80 24.54 18.13
N LYS A 94 -17.71 23.87 18.51
CA LYS A 94 -16.33 24.18 18.12
C LYS A 94 -15.71 22.98 17.41
N GLY A 95 -14.82 23.23 16.47
CA GLY A 95 -14.10 22.16 15.77
C GLY A 95 -13.06 22.67 14.80
N ALA A 96 -12.62 21.80 13.89
CA ALA A 96 -11.77 22.19 12.77
C ALA A 96 -12.19 21.42 11.52
N TYR A 97 -12.21 22.09 10.38
CA TYR A 97 -12.31 21.45 9.08
C TYR A 97 -10.91 21.02 8.63
N VAL A 98 -10.79 19.75 8.24
CA VAL A 98 -9.56 19.19 7.68
C VAL A 98 -9.72 19.19 6.16
N LEU A 99 -9.09 20.15 5.49
CA LEU A 99 -9.02 20.15 4.03
C LEU A 99 -7.81 19.32 3.60
N ARG A 100 -8.05 18.20 2.92
CA ARG A 100 -7.00 17.42 2.28
C ARG A 100 -7.05 17.64 0.78
N TYR A 101 -5.92 17.99 0.17
CA TYR A 101 -5.82 17.99 -1.28
C TYR A 101 -5.83 16.54 -1.79
N SER A 102 -6.95 16.13 -2.39
CA SER A 102 -7.13 14.81 -3.00
C SER A 102 -7.18 14.95 -4.52
N THR A 103 -6.27 14.31 -5.22
CA THR A 103 -6.37 14.12 -6.68
C THR A 103 -7.33 12.99 -7.07
N LEU A 104 -7.81 12.22 -6.08
CA LEU A 104 -8.81 11.17 -6.26
C LEU A 104 -10.20 11.77 -6.02
N ALA A 105 -11.10 11.58 -6.98
CA ALA A 105 -12.48 12.04 -6.91
C ALA A 105 -13.15 11.59 -5.61
N ILE A 106 -13.72 12.56 -4.89
CA ILE A 106 -14.33 12.43 -3.57
C ILE A 106 -15.61 11.59 -3.71
N GLY A 107 -15.52 10.27 -3.57
CA GLY A 107 -16.72 9.44 -3.68
C GLY A 107 -16.64 7.96 -3.32
N LYS A 108 -15.46 7.37 -3.06
CA LYS A 108 -15.39 5.91 -2.84
C LYS A 108 -14.34 5.50 -1.81
N VAL A 109 -14.59 5.75 -0.53
CA VAL A 109 -13.97 4.90 0.51
C VAL A 109 -15.01 4.69 1.62
N ASN A 110 -15.64 3.52 1.60
CA ASN A 110 -16.52 3.04 2.67
C ASN A 110 -15.84 1.80 3.29
N ALA A 111 -15.97 1.57 4.60
CA ALA A 111 -15.29 0.43 5.26
C ALA A 111 -15.78 -0.94 4.72
N SER A 112 -17.01 -1.00 4.21
CA SER A 112 -17.56 -2.15 3.47
C SER A 112 -16.82 -2.43 2.16
N HIS A 113 -16.23 -1.41 1.54
CA HIS A 113 -15.43 -1.55 0.32
C HIS A 113 -14.09 -2.23 0.58
N ILE A 114 -13.49 -2.04 1.76
CA ILE A 114 -12.22 -2.69 2.12
C ILE A 114 -12.43 -4.20 2.32
N LEU A 115 -13.48 -4.60 3.04
CA LEU A 115 -13.83 -6.02 3.20
C LEU A 115 -14.30 -6.66 1.88
N ALA A 116 -15.04 -5.91 1.05
CA ALA A 116 -15.41 -6.34 -0.30
C ALA A 116 -14.17 -6.50 -1.21
N ASP A 117 -13.22 -5.57 -1.17
CA ASP A 117 -11.94 -5.68 -1.88
C ASP A 117 -11.19 -6.92 -1.42
N VAL A 118 -11.07 -7.17 -0.11
CA VAL A 118 -10.44 -8.40 0.42
C VAL A 118 -11.09 -9.64 -0.20
N SER A 119 -12.43 -9.76 -0.13
CA SER A 119 -13.18 -10.90 -0.66
C SER A 119 -13.11 -11.09 -2.19
N SER A 120 -12.88 -10.01 -2.93
CA SER A 120 -12.75 -10.00 -4.39
C SER A 120 -11.31 -9.92 -4.87
N THR A 121 -10.34 -9.87 -3.95
CA THR A 121 -8.94 -9.84 -4.34
C THR A 121 -8.57 -11.12 -5.08
N ARG A 122 -7.71 -10.96 -6.09
CA ARG A 122 -7.05 -12.08 -6.76
C ARG A 122 -6.31 -13.00 -5.79
N TRP A 123 -6.03 -12.57 -4.56
CA TRP A 123 -5.43 -13.42 -3.55
C TRP A 123 -6.38 -14.53 -3.06
N LEU A 124 -7.68 -14.23 -2.91
CA LEU A 124 -8.70 -15.23 -2.53
C LEU A 124 -9.34 -15.93 -3.74
N GLN A 125 -9.20 -15.38 -4.95
CA GLN A 125 -9.79 -15.92 -6.18
C GLN A 125 -8.79 -16.69 -7.08
N ARG A 126 -7.55 -16.93 -6.62
CA ARG A 126 -6.52 -17.67 -7.38
C ARG A 126 -6.64 -19.19 -7.30
N GLY A 127 -7.63 -19.71 -6.57
CA GLY A 127 -7.99 -21.13 -6.49
C GLY A 127 -9.09 -21.51 -7.46
#